data_AF-X1ATM6-F1
#
_entry.id   AF-X1ATM6-F1
#
_cell.length_a   1.000
_cell.length_b   1.000
_cell.length_c   1.000
_cell.angle_alpha   90.00
_cell.angle_beta   90.00
_cell.angle_gamma   90.00
#
_symmetry.space_group_name_H-M   'P 1'
#
loop_
_entity.id
_entity.type
_entity.pdbx_description
1 polymer ?
#
loop_
_entity_poly.entity_id
_entity_poly.type
_entity_poly.pdbx_seq_one_letter_code
_entity_poly.pdbx_strand_id
1 'polypeptide(L)'
;NRKYIIENTFGSINQDIWDSLPDGNIVINFYANDSLGNIGIIILVVIKSLPSTTTISGYNLFILLICSLTLISFFRYKKIKKT
;
A
#
# COMPACT_ATOMS: atom_id res chain seq x y z
N ASN A 1 -4.90 12.69 21.49
CA ASN A 1 -3.75 11.79 21.33
C ASN A 1 -4.11 10.38 21.79
N ARG A 2 -4.27 9.44 20.87
CA ARG A 2 -4.40 8.01 21.20
C ARG A 2 -2.99 7.45 21.44
N LYS A 3 -2.82 6.65 22.50
CA LYS A 3 -1.57 5.97 22.84
C LYS A 3 -1.74 4.47 22.56
N TYR A 4 -0.76 3.86 21.91
CA TYR A 4 -0.70 2.43 21.64
C TYR A 4 0.44 1.83 22.45
N ILE A 5 0.17 0.76 23.19
CA ILE A 5 1.15 0.09 24.05
C ILE A 5 1.58 -1.21 23.36
N ILE A 6 2.89 -1.42 23.28
CA ILE A 6 3.51 -2.64 22.77
C ILE A 6 4.43 -3.13 23.89
N GLU A 7 4.26 -4.38 24.33
CA GLU A 7 5.01 -4.96 25.46
C GLU A 7 6.33 -5.62 25.02
N ASN A 8 6.52 -5.80 23.71
CA ASN A 8 7.72 -6.38 23.12
C ASN A 8 8.58 -5.31 22.44
N THR A 9 9.81 -5.67 22.08
CA THR A 9 10.70 -4.83 21.26
C THR A 9 10.25 -4.69 19.79
N PHE A 10 9.18 -5.39 19.42
CA PHE A 10 8.55 -5.32 18.10
C PHE A 10 7.03 -5.23 18.27
N GLY A 11 6.38 -4.54 17.33
CA GLY A 11 4.93 -4.48 17.26
C GLY A 11 4.48 -3.86 15.93
N SER A 12 3.18 -3.92 15.69
CA SER A 12 2.58 -3.40 14.46
C SER A 12 1.85 -2.08 14.74
N ILE A 13 1.91 -1.18 13.77
CA ILE A 13 1.03 0.00 13.75
C ILE A 13 -0.38 -0.50 13.42
N ASN A 14 -1.38 -0.01 14.14
CA ASN A 14 -2.78 -0.33 13.83
C ASN A 14 -3.12 0.17 12.42
N GLN A 15 -3.61 -0.74 11.58
CA GLN A 15 -3.85 -0.49 10.16
C GLN A 15 -4.93 0.58 9.94
N ASP A 16 -6.03 0.55 10.70
CA ASP A 16 -7.12 1.54 10.56
C ASP A 16 -6.62 2.97 10.82
N ILE A 17 -5.68 3.14 11.76
CA ILE A 17 -5.04 4.43 12.00
C ILE A 17 -4.11 4.79 10.87
N TRP A 18 -3.25 3.85 10.47
CA TRP A 18 -2.31 4.08 9.39
C TRP A 18 -3.03 4.53 8.12
N ASP A 19 -4.15 3.88 7.80
CA ASP A 19 -4.98 4.21 6.64
C ASP A 19 -5.70 5.55 6.79
N SER A 20 -6.04 5.96 8.01
CA SER A 20 -6.65 7.28 8.27
C SER A 20 -5.70 8.47 8.14
N LEU A 21 -4.37 8.24 8.17
CA LEU A 21 -3.38 9.31 8.07
C LEU A 21 -3.18 9.76 6.61
N PRO A 22 -2.98 11.07 6.34
CA PRO A 22 -2.66 11.54 4.99
C PRO A 22 -1.26 11.10 4.55
N ASP A 23 -1.02 11.14 3.24
CA ASP A 23 0.31 11.03 2.68
C ASP A 23 1.20 12.22 3.11
N GLY A 24 2.51 11.98 3.15
CA GLY A 24 3.53 12.95 3.56
C GLY A 24 4.27 12.55 4.83
N ASN A 25 4.80 13.56 5.52
CA ASN A 25 5.61 13.36 6.72
C ASN A 25 4.72 13.03 7.93
N ILE A 26 4.92 11.85 8.49
CA ILE A 26 4.25 11.36 9.70
C ILE A 26 5.26 11.33 10.84
N VAL A 27 4.96 12.04 11.92
CA VAL A 27 5.78 12.03 13.14
C VAL A 27 5.29 10.91 14.06
N ILE A 28 6.20 10.00 14.42
CA ILE A 28 5.94 8.90 15.34
C ILE A 28 6.80 9.09 16.58
N ASN A 29 6.15 9.15 17.74
CA ASN A 29 6.80 9.25 19.03
C ASN A 29 6.78 7.90 19.73
N PHE A 30 7.96 7.36 20.04
CA PHE A 30 8.10 6.15 20.84
C PHE A 30 8.43 6.52 22.27
N TYR A 31 7.81 5.79 23.20
CA TYR A 31 8.02 5.92 24.63
C TYR A 31 8.43 4.56 25.19
N ALA A 32 9.52 4.52 25.94
CA ALA A 32 9.95 3.34 26.69
C ALA A 32 9.95 3.68 28.18
N ASN A 33 9.53 2.73 29.02
CA ASN A 33 9.61 2.84 30.47
C ASN A 33 10.42 1.65 30.99
N ASP A 34 11.42 1.89 31.83
CA ASP A 34 12.12 0.82 32.53
C ASP A 34 11.40 0.42 33.84
N SER A 35 11.92 -0.60 34.53
CA SER A 35 11.33 -1.08 35.79
C SER A 35 11.46 -0.09 36.95
N LEU A 36 12.32 0.93 36.83
CA LEU A 36 12.53 1.99 37.81
C LEU A 36 11.65 3.21 37.54
N GLY A 37 10.89 3.22 36.44
CA GLY A 37 10.00 4.32 36.07
C GLY A 37 10.66 5.38 35.19
N ASN A 38 11.89 5.16 34.69
CA ASN A 38 12.55 6.11 33.81
C ASN A 38 11.94 6.05 32.41
N ILE A 39 11.59 7.22 31.84
CA ILE A 39 10.97 7.32 30.53
C ILE A 39 12.00 7.78 29.48
N GLY A 40 12.23 6.93 28.48
CA GLY A 40 12.96 7.28 27.26
C GLY A 40 12.01 7.69 26.14
N ILE A 41 12.40 8.67 25.33
CA ILE A 41 11.61 9.17 24.19
C ILE A 41 12.49 9.21 22.93
N ILE A 42 11.96 8.69 21.82
CA ILE A 42 12.55 8.91 20.49
C ILE A 42 11.46 9.35 19.50
N ILE A 43 11.80 10.33 18.67
CA ILE A 43 10.90 10.95 17.69
C ILE A 43 11.45 10.63 16.30
N LEU A 44 10.64 10.00 15.47
CA LEU A 44 10.99 9.66 14.09
C LEU A 44 10.01 10.30 13.11
N VAL A 45 10.52 10.67 11.95
CA VAL A 45 9.71 11.11 10.82
C VAL A 45 9.74 10.03 9.75
N VAL A 46 8.57 9.51 9.40
CA VAL A 46 8.38 8.55 8.30
C VAL A 46 7.64 9.25 7.17
N ILE A 47 8.00 8.97 5.93
CA ILE A 47 7.28 9.48 4.76
C ILE A 47 6.29 8.41 4.31
N LYS A 48 5.00 8.68 4.45
CA LYS A 48 3.94 7.87 3.87
C LYS A 48 3.68 8.36 2.46
N SER A 49 3.69 7.44 1.51
CA SER A 49 3.27 7.72 0.13
C SER A 49 2.51 6.52 -0.37
N LEU A 50 1.38 6.74 -1.02
CA LEU A 50 0.81 5.71 -1.86
C LEU A 50 1.83 5.31 -2.94
N PRO A 51 1.92 4.02 -3.30
CA PRO A 51 2.66 3.64 -4.49
C PRO A 51 2.09 4.47 -5.64
N SER A 52 2.96 5.09 -6.44
CA SER A 52 2.53 5.77 -7.66
C SER A 52 1.58 4.82 -8.39
N THR A 53 0.33 5.21 -8.57
CA THR A 53 -0.66 4.40 -9.27
C THR A 53 -0.34 4.42 -10.76
N THR A 54 0.85 3.94 -11.13
CA THR A 54 1.06 3.36 -12.44
C THR A 54 0.26 2.08 -12.41
N THR A 55 -0.95 2.14 -12.97
CA THR A 55 -1.58 0.99 -13.62
C THR A 55 -0.48 0.10 -14.17
N ILE A 56 -0.19 -1.03 -13.51
CA ILE A 56 0.86 -2.02 -13.81
C ILE A 56 1.99 -1.45 -14.68
N SER A 57 3.09 -1.00 -14.07
CA SER A 57 4.26 -0.47 -14.79
C SER A 57 4.57 -1.31 -16.04
N GLY A 58 4.33 -0.73 -17.23
CA GLY A 58 4.55 -1.37 -18.52
C GLY A 58 3.31 -1.60 -19.40
N TYR A 59 2.07 -1.56 -18.86
CA TYR A 59 0.87 -1.83 -19.68
C TYR A 59 -0.20 -0.76 -19.53
N ASN A 60 -0.54 -0.12 -20.66
CA ASN A 60 -1.69 0.78 -20.76
C ASN A 60 -2.97 -0.06 -20.80
N LEU A 61 -3.89 0.17 -19.86
CA LEU A 61 -5.17 -0.57 -19.77
C LEU A 61 -5.98 -0.49 -21.08
N PHE A 62 -5.89 0.62 -21.80
CA PHE A 62 -6.50 0.74 -23.13
C PHE A 62 -5.87 -0.21 -24.14
N ILE A 63 -4.55 -0.41 -24.11
CA ILE A 63 -3.85 -1.36 -24.97
C ILE A 63 -4.28 -2.80 -24.64
N LEU A 64 -4.39 -3.14 -23.36
CA LEU A 64 -4.84 -4.48 -22.94
C LEU A 64 -6.28 -4.78 -23.41
N LEU A 65 -7.17 -3.78 -23.34
CA LEU A 65 -8.55 -3.91 -23.80
C LEU A 65 -8.64 -4.05 -25.33
N ILE A 66 -7.82 -3.31 -26.08
CA ILE A 66 -7.73 -3.44 -27.54
C ILE A 66 -7.21 -4.83 -27.93
N CYS A 67 -6.16 -5.33 -27.26
CA CYS A 67 -5.60 -6.65 -27.51
C CYS A 67 -6.62 -7.78 -27.26
N SER A 68 -7.46 -7.67 -26.23
CA SER A 68 -8.48 -8.71 -25.97
C SER A 68 -9.58 -8.72 -27.03
N LEU A 69 -10.04 -7.53 -27.47
CA LEU A 69 -11.04 -7.40 -28.52
C LEU A 69 -10.54 -7.93 -29.87
N THR A 70 -9.28 -7.67 -30.23
CA THR A 70 -8.68 -8.19 -31.47
C THR A 70 -8.44 -9.70 -31.40
N LEU A 71 -8.08 -10.26 -30.24
CA LEU A 71 -8.01 -11.71 -30.06
C LEU A 71 -9.37 -12.36 -30.28
N ILE A 72 -10.42 -11.84 -29.63
CA ILE A 72 -11.79 -12.39 -29.71
C ILE A 72 -12.29 -12.35 -31.15
N SER A 73 -12.10 -11.25 -31.87
CA SER A 73 -12.53 -11.13 -33.27
C SER A 73 -11.76 -12.09 -34.18
N PHE A 74 -10.45 -12.27 -33.97
CA PHE A 74 -9.64 -13.25 -34.69
C PHE A 74 -10.11 -14.69 -34.49
N PHE A 75 -10.40 -15.08 -33.25
CA PHE A 75 -10.94 -16.41 -32.95
C PHE A 75 -12.33 -16.63 -33.57
N ARG A 76 -13.19 -15.60 -33.55
CA ARG A 76 -14.50 -15.64 -34.22
C ARG A 76 -14.36 -15.80 -35.72
N TYR A 77 -13.47 -15.03 -36.35
CA TYR A 77 -13.18 -15.13 -37.78
C TYR A 77 -12.68 -16.53 -38.16
N LYS A 78 -11.76 -17.09 -37.37
CA LYS A 78 -11.26 -18.46 -37.57
C LYS A 78 -12.35 -19.52 -37.43
N LYS A 79 -13.32 -19.32 -36.52
CA LYS A 79 -14.46 -20.23 -36.34
C LYS A 79 -15.43 -20.21 -37.54
N ILE A 80 -15.74 -19.02 -38.06
CA ILE A 80 -16.66 -18.86 -39.21
C ILE A 80 -16.05 -19.46 -40.47
N LYS A 81 -14.77 -19.21 -40.76
CA LYS A 81 -14.10 -19.70 -41.97
C LYS A 81 -13.84 -21.22 -41.96
N LYS A 82 -13.87 -21.86 -40.79
CA LYS A 82 -13.70 -23.32 -40.65
C LYS A 82 -15.04 -24.07 -40.72
N THR A 83 -16.15 -23.35 -40.85
CA THR A 83 -17.49 -23.89 -41.14
C THR A 83 -17.79 -23.66 -42.61
#